data_AF-A0A382XA61-F1
#
_entry.id   AF-A0A382XA61-F1
#
_cell.length_a   1.000
_cell.length_b   1.000
_cell.length_c   1.000
_cell.angle_alpha   90.00
_cell.angle_beta   90.00
_cell.angle_gamma   90.00
#
_symmetry.space_group_name_H-M   'P 1'
#
loop_
_entity.id
_entity.type
_entity.pdbx_description
1 polymer ?
#
loop_
_entity_poly.entity_id
_entity_poly.type
_entity_poly.pdbx_seq_one_letter_code
_entity_poly.pdbx_strand_id
1 'polypeptide(L)'
;MKKLTLLLILTLFATFGCEKLMKEDITLDDPDLQLFSDGLDADIGLSKSSINALNDALNRHGKNGKHRRDPAFLWKVAAELQGKLSNDEKARLLKWMDDNSVPYLFGSGMDGKARGGPQGDKGKLDIRSIFSVLDEIQQESLKAIMESYGSKMRALQEQV
;
A
#
# COMPACT_ATOMS: atom_id res chain seq x y z
N MET A 1 -46.03 -31.14 -8.83
CA MET A 1 -45.17 -30.84 -7.66
C MET A 1 -43.81 -30.20 -7.99
N LYS A 2 -43.35 -30.14 -9.26
CA LYS A 2 -42.04 -29.54 -9.61
C LYS A 2 -41.94 -28.00 -9.51
N LYS A 3 -43.06 -27.28 -9.69
CA LYS A 3 -43.10 -25.81 -9.65
C LYS A 3 -43.01 -25.25 -8.22
N LEU A 4 -43.49 -26.01 -7.23
CA LEU A 4 -43.44 -25.61 -5.81
C LEU A 4 -42.03 -25.78 -5.23
N THR A 5 -41.30 -26.82 -5.66
CA THR A 5 -39.90 -27.05 -5.26
C THR A 5 -38.96 -25.97 -5.80
N LEU A 6 -39.22 -25.48 -7.03
CA LEU A 6 -38.42 -24.40 -7.63
C LEU A 6 -38.59 -23.07 -6.87
N LEU A 7 -39.82 -22.75 -6.46
CA LEU A 7 -40.11 -21.55 -5.65
C LEU A 7 -39.44 -21.64 -4.27
N LEU A 8 -39.44 -22.82 -3.64
CA LEU A 8 -38.82 -23.05 -2.34
C LEU A 8 -37.28 -22.91 -2.37
N ILE A 9 -36.64 -23.32 -3.47
CA ILE A 9 -35.19 -23.16 -3.68
C ILE A 9 -34.83 -21.70 -3.96
N LEU A 10 -35.67 -20.96 -4.71
CA LEU A 10 -35.47 -19.53 -4.99
C LEU A 10 -35.64 -18.68 -3.72
N THR A 11 -36.57 -19.05 -2.83
CA THR A 11 -36.72 -18.39 -1.51
C THR A 11 -35.60 -18.75 -0.54
N LEU A 12 -35.04 -19.97 -0.60
CA LEU A 12 -33.90 -20.34 0.23
C LEU A 12 -32.65 -19.51 -0.11
N PHE A 13 -32.43 -19.18 -1.39
CA PHE A 13 -31.37 -18.27 -1.83
C PHE A 13 -31.59 -16.81 -1.39
N ALA A 14 -32.83 -16.40 -1.12
CA ALA A 14 -33.13 -15.06 -0.62
C ALA A 14 -32.93 -14.93 0.91
N THR A 15 -33.01 -16.04 1.66
CA THR A 15 -32.84 -16.04 3.14
C THR A 15 -31.44 -16.40 3.61
N PHE A 16 -30.61 -17.05 2.78
CA PHE A 16 -29.15 -16.95 2.92
C PHE A 16 -28.69 -15.65 2.25
N GLY A 17 -29.29 -14.54 2.68
CA GLY A 17 -28.87 -13.21 2.30
C GLY A 17 -27.39 -13.06 2.57
N CYS A 18 -26.71 -12.35 1.68
CA CYS A 18 -25.34 -11.88 1.82
C CYS A 18 -25.16 -10.94 3.03
N GLU A 19 -25.50 -11.39 4.24
CA GLU A 19 -25.30 -10.69 5.52
C GLU A 19 -23.80 -10.51 5.86
N LYS A 20 -22.89 -10.87 4.94
CA LYS A 20 -21.45 -10.72 5.12
C LYS A 20 -20.75 -9.80 4.12
N LEU A 21 -21.47 -9.00 3.33
CA LEU A 21 -20.83 -8.15 2.29
C LEU A 21 -21.17 -6.66 2.36
N MET A 22 -21.82 -6.18 3.42
CA MET A 22 -21.79 -4.75 3.75
C MET A 22 -20.89 -4.57 4.97
N LYS A 23 -19.58 -4.67 4.76
CA LYS A 23 -18.68 -3.99 5.69
C LYS A 23 -19.00 -2.51 5.55
N GLU A 24 -19.55 -1.92 6.62
CA GLU A 24 -19.71 -0.48 6.74
C GLU A 24 -18.38 0.20 6.38
N ASP A 25 -18.48 1.37 5.77
CA ASP A 25 -17.31 2.12 5.36
C ASP A 25 -16.47 2.42 6.61
N ILE A 26 -15.22 1.97 6.60
CA ILE A 26 -14.35 2.15 7.76
C ILE A 26 -13.93 3.62 7.76
N THR A 27 -14.45 4.39 8.72
CA THR A 27 -14.13 5.80 8.90
C THR A 27 -12.80 5.96 9.62
N LEU A 28 -12.04 6.98 9.25
CA LEU A 28 -10.81 7.35 9.95
C LEU A 28 -11.10 8.39 11.01
N ASP A 29 -10.56 8.18 12.22
CA ASP A 29 -10.71 9.12 13.34
C ASP A 29 -9.90 10.41 13.13
N ASP A 30 -8.82 10.31 12.35
CA ASP A 30 -7.88 11.41 12.09
C ASP A 30 -8.16 12.03 10.70
N PRO A 31 -8.40 13.35 10.64
CA PRO A 31 -8.77 14.01 9.39
C PRO A 31 -7.62 14.05 8.37
N ASP A 32 -6.35 14.08 8.81
CA ASP A 32 -5.22 14.05 7.89
C ASP A 32 -5.10 12.66 7.25
N LEU A 33 -5.32 11.60 8.03
CA LEU A 33 -5.34 10.24 7.49
C LEU A 33 -6.53 10.01 6.55
N GLN A 34 -7.69 10.63 6.84
CA GLN A 34 -8.83 10.60 5.93
C GLN A 34 -8.49 11.25 4.59
N LEU A 35 -7.92 12.45 4.60
CA LEU A 35 -7.47 13.13 3.38
C LEU A 35 -6.43 12.32 2.61
N PHE A 36 -5.52 11.63 3.32
CA PHE A 36 -4.56 10.74 2.68
C PHE A 36 -5.24 9.56 1.98
N SER A 37 -6.21 8.92 2.64
CA SER A 37 -6.96 7.80 2.05
C SER A 37 -7.77 8.23 0.83
N ASP A 38 -8.51 9.33 0.95
CA ASP A 38 -9.33 9.89 -0.13
C ASP A 38 -8.47 10.33 -1.32
N GLY A 39 -7.32 10.96 -1.05
CA GLY A 39 -6.36 11.37 -2.08
C GLY A 39 -5.79 10.17 -2.82
N LEU A 40 -5.39 9.12 -2.09
CA LEU A 40 -4.89 7.89 -2.72
C LEU A 40 -5.96 7.24 -3.59
N ASP A 41 -7.20 7.11 -3.10
CA ASP A 41 -8.30 6.57 -3.91
C ASP A 41 -8.55 7.40 -5.17
N ALA A 42 -8.60 8.73 -5.05
CA ALA A 42 -8.79 9.62 -6.19
C ALA A 42 -7.69 9.47 -7.26
N ASP A 43 -6.46 9.21 -6.82
CA ASP A 43 -5.29 9.08 -7.69
C ASP A 43 -5.20 7.73 -8.43
N ILE A 44 -5.56 6.62 -7.78
CA ILE A 44 -5.34 5.27 -8.34
C ILE A 44 -6.63 4.45 -8.58
N GLY A 45 -7.78 4.92 -8.08
CA GLY A 45 -9.07 4.25 -8.17
C GLY A 45 -9.07 2.91 -7.44
N LEU A 46 -9.16 2.94 -6.11
CA LEU A 46 -9.22 1.75 -5.27
C LEU A 46 -10.63 1.15 -5.29
N SER A 47 -10.69 -0.18 -5.19
CA SER A 47 -11.96 -0.84 -4.90
C SER A 47 -12.42 -0.51 -3.47
N LYS A 48 -13.74 -0.62 -3.23
CA LYS A 48 -14.33 -0.42 -1.90
C LYS A 48 -13.67 -1.30 -0.83
N SER A 49 -13.34 -2.55 -1.17
CA SER A 49 -12.63 -3.46 -0.26
C SER A 49 -11.21 -2.98 0.07
N SER A 50 -10.51 -2.41 -0.91
CA SER A 50 -9.15 -1.88 -0.75
C SER A 50 -9.14 -0.60 0.07
N ILE A 51 -10.09 0.32 -0.14
CA ILE A 51 -10.31 1.50 0.72
C ILE A 51 -10.56 1.08 2.16
N ASN A 52 -11.45 0.11 2.38
CA ASN A 52 -11.73 -0.36 3.74
C ASN A 52 -10.48 -1.01 4.37
N ALA A 53 -9.69 -1.77 3.60
CA ALA A 53 -8.44 -2.34 4.09
C ALA A 53 -7.40 -1.26 4.42
N LEU A 54 -7.31 -0.21 3.60
CA LEU A 54 -6.47 0.96 3.84
C LEU A 54 -6.87 1.66 5.14
N ASN A 55 -8.16 1.97 5.29
CA ASN A 55 -8.67 2.70 6.45
C ASN A 55 -8.51 1.90 7.74
N ASP A 56 -8.74 0.59 7.70
CA ASP A 56 -8.49 -0.32 8.82
C ASP A 56 -7.00 -0.33 9.22
N ALA A 57 -6.09 -0.43 8.25
CA ALA A 57 -4.65 -0.37 8.50
C ALA A 57 -4.21 0.98 9.07
N LEU A 58 -4.75 2.09 8.55
CA LEU A 58 -4.47 3.44 9.02
C LEU A 58 -4.98 3.68 10.45
N ASN A 59 -6.18 3.23 10.81
CA ASN A 59 -6.68 3.30 12.19
C ASN A 59 -5.80 2.46 13.13
N ARG A 60 -5.49 1.22 12.73
CA ARG A 60 -4.71 0.28 13.54
C ARG A 60 -3.27 0.76 13.79
N HIS A 61 -2.61 1.28 12.76
CA HIS A 61 -1.19 1.65 12.84
C HIS A 61 -0.98 3.15 13.09
N GLY A 62 -1.96 4.00 12.78
CA GLY A 62 -1.92 5.46 12.97
C GLY A 62 -2.00 5.92 14.43
N LYS A 63 -2.09 4.97 15.38
CA LYS A 63 -2.07 5.21 16.83
C LYS A 63 -3.06 6.29 17.27
N ASN A 64 -4.28 6.27 16.73
CA ASN A 64 -5.37 7.21 17.06
C ASN A 64 -4.92 8.68 16.94
N GLY A 65 -4.34 9.06 15.80
CA GLY A 65 -3.88 10.44 15.54
C GLY A 65 -2.49 10.79 16.11
N LYS A 66 -1.78 9.83 16.73
CA LYS A 66 -0.37 10.01 17.15
C LYS A 66 0.64 9.63 16.08
N HIS A 67 0.19 9.37 14.85
CA HIS A 67 1.01 8.99 13.69
C HIS A 67 2.22 9.91 13.46
N ARG A 68 2.09 11.21 13.73
CA ARG A 68 3.18 12.20 13.61
C ARG A 68 4.40 11.90 14.47
N ARG A 69 4.26 11.11 15.55
CA ARG A 69 5.37 10.72 16.45
C ARG A 69 6.06 9.42 16.07
N ASP A 70 5.47 8.66 15.13
CA ASP A 70 6.02 7.39 14.65
C ASP A 70 5.76 7.25 13.15
N PRO A 71 6.46 8.02 12.31
CA PRO A 71 6.23 8.02 10.86
C PRO A 71 6.47 6.66 10.21
N ALA A 72 7.20 5.75 10.88
CA ALA A 72 7.44 4.39 10.40
C ALA A 72 6.15 3.54 10.34
N PHE A 73 5.03 4.00 10.92
CA PHE A 73 3.75 3.30 10.81
C PHE A 73 3.29 3.11 9.35
N LEU A 74 3.63 4.03 8.45
CA LEU A 74 3.29 3.94 7.02
C LEU A 74 3.91 2.71 6.35
N TRP A 75 5.05 2.22 6.83
CA TRP A 75 5.64 0.98 6.33
C TRP A 75 4.80 -0.25 6.67
N LYS A 76 4.13 -0.25 7.82
CA LYS A 76 3.18 -1.32 8.20
C LYS A 76 1.93 -1.26 7.34
N VAL A 77 1.42 -0.05 7.09
CA VAL A 77 0.29 0.18 6.19
C VAL A 77 0.62 -0.29 4.78
N ALA A 78 1.79 0.07 4.25
CA ALA A 78 2.24 -0.34 2.93
C ALA A 78 2.39 -1.87 2.80
N ALA A 79 2.93 -2.53 3.84
CA ALA A 79 3.04 -3.99 3.86
C ALA A 79 1.66 -4.68 3.84
N GLU A 80 0.69 -4.17 4.62
CA GLU A 80 -0.69 -4.69 4.59
C GLU A 80 -1.36 -4.43 3.23
N LEU A 81 -1.23 -3.23 2.68
CA LEU A 81 -1.79 -2.88 1.37
C LEU A 81 -1.25 -3.79 0.26
N GLN A 82 0.04 -4.13 0.28
CA GLN A 82 0.57 -5.10 -0.68
C GLN A 82 -0.29 -6.37 -0.63
N GLY A 83 -0.49 -6.96 0.55
CA GLY A 83 -1.26 -8.19 0.66
C GLY A 83 -2.76 -8.07 0.32
N LYS A 84 -3.32 -6.85 0.30
CA LYS A 84 -4.76 -6.61 0.13
C LYS A 84 -5.16 -6.09 -1.23
N LEU A 85 -4.27 -5.36 -1.91
CA LEU A 85 -4.54 -4.87 -3.26
C LEU A 85 -4.55 -6.02 -4.27
N SER A 86 -5.46 -5.92 -5.23
CA SER A 86 -5.43 -6.76 -6.43
C SER A 86 -4.21 -6.45 -7.30
N ASN A 87 -3.85 -7.36 -8.20
CA ASN A 87 -2.75 -7.13 -9.14
C ASN A 87 -2.99 -5.90 -10.03
N ASP A 88 -4.24 -5.66 -10.43
CA ASP A 88 -4.60 -4.49 -11.24
C ASP A 88 -4.44 -3.19 -10.45
N GLU A 89 -4.88 -3.16 -9.19
CA GLU A 89 -4.67 -1.99 -8.31
C GLU A 89 -3.18 -1.74 -8.04
N LYS A 90 -2.38 -2.81 -7.85
CA LYS A 90 -0.92 -2.70 -7.73
C LYS A 90 -0.29 -2.14 -8.99
N ALA A 91 -0.74 -2.59 -10.17
CA ALA A 91 -0.25 -2.09 -11.44
C ALA A 91 -0.61 -0.60 -11.64
N ARG A 92 -1.83 -0.19 -11.27
CA ARG A 92 -2.24 1.22 -11.28
C ARG A 92 -1.41 2.07 -10.32
N LEU A 93 -1.17 1.59 -9.10
CA LEU A 93 -0.31 2.27 -8.12
C LEU A 93 1.12 2.44 -8.64
N LEU A 94 1.73 1.38 -9.17
CA LEU A 94 3.08 1.45 -9.72
C LEU A 94 3.16 2.40 -10.91
N LYS A 95 2.17 2.36 -11.82
CA LYS A 95 2.09 3.30 -12.94
C LYS A 95 1.97 4.74 -12.45
N TRP A 96 1.12 5.01 -11.46
CA TRP A 96 0.98 6.34 -10.87
C TRP A 96 2.29 6.80 -10.23
N MET A 97 3.04 5.91 -9.56
CA MET A 97 4.35 6.23 -9.00
C MET A 97 5.38 6.60 -10.08
N ASP A 98 5.41 5.84 -11.19
CA ASP A 98 6.26 6.15 -12.34
C ASP A 98 5.88 7.50 -12.96
N ASP A 99 4.59 7.72 -13.23
CA ASP A 99 4.06 8.96 -13.84
C ASP A 99 4.35 10.20 -12.98
N ASN A 100 4.38 10.04 -11.65
CA ASN A 100 4.63 11.11 -10.69
C ASN A 100 6.09 11.16 -10.18
N SER A 101 7.00 10.41 -10.80
CA SER A 101 8.43 10.40 -10.47
C SER A 101 8.73 10.15 -8.98
N VAL A 102 7.93 9.28 -8.33
CA VAL A 102 8.15 8.94 -6.93
C VAL A 102 9.50 8.21 -6.80
N PRO A 103 10.41 8.65 -5.91
CA PRO A 103 11.72 8.01 -5.77
C PRO A 103 11.61 6.54 -5.35
N TYR A 104 12.07 5.64 -6.20
CA TYR A 104 12.22 4.22 -5.85
C TYR A 104 13.39 4.05 -4.89
N LEU A 105 13.09 3.90 -3.60
CA LEU A 105 14.11 3.63 -2.57
C LEU A 105 14.89 2.31 -2.81
N PHE A 106 14.35 1.38 -3.59
CA PHE A 106 14.99 0.09 -3.90
C PHE A 106 15.03 -0.22 -5.40
N GLY A 107 14.94 0.80 -6.25
CA GLY A 107 15.13 0.64 -7.70
C GLY A 107 16.58 0.28 -7.98
N SER A 108 16.82 -0.91 -8.53
CA SER A 108 18.15 -1.43 -8.90
C SER A 108 19.04 -0.33 -9.50
N GLY A 109 20.14 -0.04 -8.81
CA GLY A 109 21.05 1.03 -9.18
C GLY A 109 22.40 1.03 -8.47
N MET A 110 22.97 -0.12 -8.11
CA MET A 110 24.44 -0.25 -8.04
C MET A 110 25.04 -0.58 -9.42
N ASP A 111 24.21 -1.08 -10.32
CA ASP A 111 24.54 -1.53 -11.66
C ASP A 111 23.63 -0.74 -12.60
N GLY A 112 24.24 0.16 -13.39
CA GLY A 112 23.60 1.22 -14.18
C GLY A 112 22.68 0.78 -15.31
N LYS A 113 21.90 -0.29 -15.13
CA LYS A 113 20.83 -0.75 -16.00
C LYS A 113 19.50 -0.70 -15.25
N ALA A 114 19.14 0.48 -14.76
CA ALA A 114 17.77 0.74 -14.37
C ALA A 114 16.89 0.61 -15.62
N ARG A 115 15.96 -0.35 -15.61
CA ARG A 115 14.89 -0.45 -16.60
C ARG A 115 14.15 0.89 -16.60
N GLY A 116 14.30 1.63 -17.71
CA GLY A 116 13.78 2.98 -17.85
C GLY A 116 12.26 2.97 -17.88
N GLY A 117 11.66 3.66 -16.92
CA GLY A 117 10.42 4.40 -17.16
C GLY A 117 10.70 5.61 -18.06
N PRO A 118 9.71 6.08 -18.84
CA PRO A 118 9.88 7.23 -19.71
C PRO A 118 10.00 8.53 -18.89
N GLN A 119 10.86 9.45 -19.36
CA GLN A 119 11.24 10.74 -18.75
C GLN A 119 12.11 10.59 -17.47
N GLY A 120 13.34 11.07 -17.37
CA GLY A 120 13.97 12.21 -18.02
C GLY A 120 14.52 13.11 -16.92
N ASP A 121 15.72 12.78 -16.42
CA ASP A 121 16.68 13.68 -15.75
C ASP A 121 16.15 14.75 -14.76
N LYS A 122 15.05 14.46 -14.05
CA LYS A 122 14.52 15.34 -13.02
C LYS A 122 14.12 14.50 -11.81
N GLY A 123 14.91 14.63 -10.74
CA GLY A 123 14.49 14.19 -9.42
C GLY A 123 14.80 12.74 -9.05
N LYS A 124 15.87 12.13 -9.58
CA LYS A 124 16.45 10.98 -8.86
C LYS A 124 16.94 11.50 -7.50
N LEU A 125 16.15 11.29 -6.45
CA LEU A 125 16.69 11.12 -5.10
C LEU A 125 17.55 9.84 -5.17
N ASP A 126 18.76 10.01 -5.69
CA ASP A 126 19.80 9.01 -5.64
C ASP A 126 20.05 8.76 -4.15
N ILE A 127 20.00 7.52 -3.67
CA ILE A 127 20.38 7.22 -2.30
C ILE A 127 21.77 7.81 -2.01
N ARG A 128 22.67 7.95 -3.01
CA ARG A 128 23.92 8.69 -2.85
C ARG A 128 23.73 10.14 -2.43
N SER A 129 22.70 10.83 -2.92
CA SER A 129 22.39 12.20 -2.50
C SER A 129 21.98 12.27 -1.02
N ILE A 130 21.26 11.26 -0.52
CA ILE A 130 20.96 11.12 0.91
C ILE A 130 22.25 10.86 1.70
N PHE A 131 23.11 9.93 1.26
CA PHE A 131 24.39 9.69 1.92
C PHE A 131 25.28 10.95 1.96
N SER A 132 25.22 11.81 0.95
CA SER A 132 26.07 13.01 0.85
C SER A 132 25.77 14.10 1.88
N VAL A 133 24.60 14.07 2.52
CA VAL A 133 24.20 15.06 3.55
C VAL A 133 24.26 14.51 4.98
N LEU A 134 24.60 13.23 5.14
CA LEU A 134 24.70 12.55 6.42
C LEU A 134 26.16 12.51 6.91
N ASP A 135 26.33 12.61 8.23
CA ASP A 135 27.63 12.32 8.86
C ASP A 135 27.94 10.80 8.88
N GLU A 136 29.18 10.44 9.19
CA GLU A 136 29.65 9.05 9.14
C GLU A 136 28.82 8.09 10.00
N ILE A 137 28.39 8.54 11.19
CA ILE A 137 27.58 7.72 12.11
C ILE A 137 26.18 7.51 11.55
N GLN A 138 25.59 8.54 10.96
CA GLN A 138 24.29 8.48 10.31
C GLN A 138 24.32 7.61 9.05
N GLN A 139 25.42 7.64 8.29
CA GLN A 139 25.62 6.79 7.12
C GLN A 139 25.68 5.31 7.51
N GLU A 140 26.44 4.96 8.55
CA GLU A 140 26.50 3.58 9.06
C GLU A 140 25.14 3.10 9.56
N SER A 141 24.41 3.96 10.27
CA SER A 141 23.07 3.67 10.76
C SER A 141 22.09 3.42 9.61
N LEU A 142 22.12 4.27 8.58
CA LEU A 142 21.28 4.11 7.39
C LEU A 142 21.62 2.82 6.64
N LYS A 143 22.91 2.48 6.51
CA LYS A 143 23.35 1.24 5.88
C LYS A 143 22.83 0.01 6.62
N ALA A 144 22.93 -0.01 7.95
CA ALA A 144 22.41 -1.12 8.77
C ALA A 144 20.89 -1.27 8.62
N ILE A 145 20.14 -0.16 8.55
CA ILE A 145 18.69 -0.18 8.31
C ILE A 145 18.38 -0.76 6.92
N MET A 146 19.10 -0.31 5.89
CA MET A 146 18.90 -0.78 4.52
C MET A 146 19.19 -2.27 4.37
N GLU A 147 20.26 -2.78 5.00
CA GLU A 147 20.58 -4.21 4.99
C GLU A 147 19.52 -5.05 5.72
N SER A 148 19.10 -4.61 6.92
CA SER A 148 18.05 -5.27 7.70
C SER A 148 16.72 -5.30 6.94
N TYR A 149 16.35 -4.20 6.30
CA TYR A 149 15.11 -4.11 5.54
C TYR A 149 15.16 -4.93 4.25
N GLY A 150 16.26 -4.83 3.49
CA GLY A 150 16.45 -5.57 2.25
C GLY A 150 16.42 -7.09 2.44
N SER A 151 16.99 -7.60 3.53
CA SER A 151 16.90 -9.02 3.87
C SER A 151 15.47 -9.47 4.17
N LYS A 152 14.70 -8.69 4.94
CA LYS A 152 13.28 -8.98 5.22
C LYS A 152 12.43 -8.95 3.96
N MET A 153 12.67 -7.99 3.06
CA MET A 153 11.92 -7.89 1.80
C MET A 153 12.21 -9.04 0.83
N ARG A 154 13.46 -9.47 0.70
CA ARG A 154 13.79 -10.67 -0.09
C ARG A 154 13.13 -11.92 0.46
N ALA A 155 13.16 -12.11 1.78
CA ALA A 155 12.50 -13.24 2.43
C ALA A 155 10.99 -13.26 2.18
N LEU A 156 10.33 -12.09 2.08
CA LEU A 156 8.93 -12.00 1.70
C LEU A 156 8.70 -12.32 0.21
N GLN A 157 9.62 -11.89 -0.66
CA GLN A 157 9.54 -12.13 -2.10
C GLN A 157 9.75 -13.61 -2.47
N GLU A 158 10.55 -14.35 -1.71
CA GLU A 158 10.78 -15.79 -1.87
C GLU A 158 9.60 -16.66 -1.38
N GLN A 159 8.65 -16.08 -0.64
CA GLN A 159 7.46 -16.77 -0.15
C GLN A 159 6.26 -16.72 -1.11
N VAL A 160 6.43 -16.15 -2.31
CA VAL A 160 5.42 -16.01 -3.37
C VAL A 160 5.87 -16.75 -4.61
#